data_AF-A0A957M885-F1
#
_entry.id   AF-A0A957M885-F1
#
_cell.length_a   1.000
_cell.length_b   1.000
_cell.length_c   1.000
_cell.angle_alpha   90.00
_cell.angle_beta   90.00
_cell.angle_gamma   90.00
#
_symmetry.space_group_name_H-M   'P 1'
#
loop_
_entity.id
_entity.type
_entity.pdbx_description
1 polymer ?
#
loop_
_entity_poly.entity_id
_entity_poly.type
_entity_poly.pdbx_seq_one_letter_code
_entity_poly.pdbx_strand_id
1 'polypeptide(L)'
;AMLTVVRDNPQGFGRIVRAPDGRIQAIVEEVDCTPEQRLIRELNPGVYCFDAAWLRAGLPKITPSASGEYYLTDLVALAVSEGRTVVTVQAPVEEVDGVNTRVQLAEAAAVLRRRILERHMLAGVTIIDPATTYIDDTVCIGQDTTILPGCLLQGATIVGAGCRIGPNSQIVDAQLADGCRVVYSVLESARMDQGAEIGPFGHLRKGAHLGEGVHMG
;
A
#
# COMPACT_ATOMS: atom_id res chain seq x y z
N ALA A 1 -14.36 -9.83 -16.97
CA ALA A 1 -13.68 -10.58 -15.89
C ALA A 1 -13.72 -9.75 -14.61
N MET A 2 -13.58 -10.36 -13.44
CA MET A 2 -13.52 -9.66 -12.16
C MET A 2 -12.57 -10.35 -11.20
N LEU A 3 -12.05 -9.62 -10.22
CA LEU A 3 -11.32 -10.21 -9.12
C LEU A 3 -12.29 -10.71 -8.04
N THR A 4 -11.90 -11.76 -7.32
CA THR A 4 -12.57 -12.21 -6.10
C THR A 4 -11.55 -12.41 -4.99
N VAL A 5 -12.00 -12.44 -3.74
CA VAL A 5 -11.13 -12.68 -2.58
C VAL A 5 -11.81 -13.61 -1.59
N VAL A 6 -11.07 -14.51 -0.97
CA VAL A 6 -11.61 -15.43 0.04
C VAL A 6 -11.05 -15.06 1.40
N ARG A 7 -11.93 -14.75 2.38
CA ARG A 7 -11.54 -14.46 3.77
C ARG A 7 -12.69 -14.75 4.73
N ASP A 8 -12.38 -14.85 6.03
CA ASP A 8 -13.38 -15.10 7.08
C ASP A 8 -14.23 -13.87 7.39
N ASN A 9 -13.60 -12.71 7.57
CA ASN A 9 -14.31 -11.46 7.86
C ASN A 9 -14.65 -10.75 6.55
N PRO A 10 -15.94 -10.55 6.23
CA PRO A 10 -16.38 -9.96 4.97
C PRO A 10 -16.07 -8.47 4.83
N GLN A 11 -15.89 -7.75 5.95
CA GLN A 11 -15.63 -6.30 5.98
C GLN A 11 -16.60 -5.44 5.13
N GLY A 12 -17.84 -5.91 4.94
CA GLY A 12 -18.86 -5.21 4.15
C GLY A 12 -18.80 -5.46 2.64
N PHE A 13 -17.92 -6.35 2.15
CA PHE A 13 -17.86 -6.71 0.73
C PHE A 13 -19.06 -7.55 0.31
N GLY A 14 -19.54 -7.36 -0.93
CA GLY A 14 -20.56 -8.21 -1.52
C GLY A 14 -20.13 -9.68 -1.65
N ARG A 15 -21.08 -10.61 -1.58
CA ARG A 15 -20.88 -12.06 -1.67
C ARG A 15 -20.95 -12.54 -3.11
N ILE A 16 -20.00 -13.38 -3.51
CA ILE A 16 -20.02 -14.05 -4.81
C ILE A 16 -20.94 -15.26 -4.75
N VAL A 17 -22.10 -15.18 -5.41
CA VAL A 17 -23.05 -16.30 -5.48
C VAL A 17 -22.73 -17.15 -6.70
N ARG A 18 -22.52 -18.45 -6.49
CA ARG A 18 -22.21 -19.42 -7.55
C ARG A 18 -23.31 -20.46 -7.70
N ALA A 19 -23.51 -20.89 -8.93
CA ALA A 19 -24.31 -22.06 -9.28
C ALA A 19 -23.61 -23.35 -8.81
N PRO A 20 -24.34 -24.49 -8.74
CA PRO A 20 -23.74 -25.79 -8.39
C PRO A 20 -22.60 -26.24 -9.31
N ASP A 21 -22.58 -25.75 -10.55
CA ASP A 21 -21.51 -26.01 -11.53
C ASP A 21 -20.29 -25.09 -11.34
N GLY A 22 -20.29 -24.24 -10.31
CA GLY A 22 -19.20 -23.33 -9.97
C GLY A 22 -19.21 -22.01 -10.74
N ARG A 23 -20.10 -21.81 -11.73
CA ARG A 23 -20.20 -20.53 -12.44
C ARG A 23 -20.79 -19.46 -11.53
N ILE A 24 -20.27 -18.25 -11.64
CA ILE A 24 -20.85 -17.09 -10.95
C ILE A 24 -22.26 -16.82 -11.51
N GLN A 25 -23.20 -16.50 -10.61
CA GLN A 25 -24.57 -16.15 -10.94
C GLN A 25 -24.85 -14.68 -10.67
N ALA A 26 -24.41 -14.19 -9.51
CA ALA A 26 -24.67 -12.84 -9.06
C ALA A 26 -23.65 -12.42 -7.99
N ILE A 27 -23.69 -11.14 -7.65
CA ILE A 27 -23.06 -10.61 -6.44
C ILE A 27 -24.19 -10.04 -5.58
N VAL A 28 -24.17 -10.32 -4.28
CA VAL A 28 -25.18 -9.80 -3.34
C VAL A 28 -24.48 -8.92 -2.32
N GLU A 29 -24.88 -7.66 -2.18
CA GLU A 29 -24.30 -6.74 -1.21
C GLU A 29 -24.54 -7.18 0.23
N GLU A 30 -23.65 -6.81 1.15
CA GLU A 30 -23.72 -7.22 2.58
C GLU A 30 -25.08 -6.87 3.22
N VAL A 31 -25.61 -5.70 2.88
CA VAL A 31 -26.88 -5.19 3.40
C VAL A 31 -28.08 -6.02 2.93
N ASP A 32 -27.98 -6.61 1.75
CA ASP A 32 -29.05 -7.38 1.10
C ASP A 32 -28.89 -8.90 1.28
N CYS A 33 -27.82 -9.35 1.95
CA CYS A 33 -27.56 -10.77 2.16
C CYS A 33 -28.63 -11.45 3.03
N THR A 34 -29.10 -12.62 2.59
CA THR A 34 -29.83 -13.56 3.47
C THR A 34 -28.89 -14.18 4.52
N PRO A 35 -29.42 -14.78 5.61
CA PRO A 35 -28.59 -15.48 6.60
C PRO A 35 -27.67 -16.55 5.98
N GLU A 36 -28.14 -17.26 4.95
CA GLU A 36 -27.38 -18.29 4.26
C GLU A 36 -26.28 -17.67 3.38
N GLN A 37 -26.59 -16.58 2.68
CA GLN A 37 -25.61 -15.87 1.85
C GLN A 37 -24.50 -15.24 2.69
N ARG A 38 -24.78 -14.81 3.92
CA ARG A 38 -23.75 -14.27 4.84
C ARG A 38 -22.64 -15.28 5.15
N LEU A 39 -22.88 -16.58 5.00
CA LEU A 39 -21.90 -17.65 5.20
C LEU A 39 -20.91 -17.79 4.02
N ILE A 40 -21.20 -17.16 2.89
CA ILE A 40 -20.30 -17.17 1.73
C ILE A 40 -19.02 -16.39 2.08
N ARG A 41 -17.87 -17.03 1.87
CA ARG A 41 -16.54 -16.47 2.17
C ARG A 41 -15.82 -15.88 0.96
N GLU A 42 -16.34 -16.15 -0.24
CA GLU A 42 -15.84 -15.52 -1.46
C GLU A 42 -16.54 -14.19 -1.67
N LEU A 43 -15.75 -13.14 -1.76
CA LEU A 43 -16.19 -11.76 -1.71
C LEU A 43 -15.80 -11.01 -2.99
N ASN A 44 -16.53 -9.94 -3.24
CA ASN A 44 -16.29 -9.00 -4.30
C ASN A 44 -15.44 -7.80 -3.81
N PRO A 45 -14.17 -7.69 -4.22
CA PRO A 45 -13.34 -6.52 -3.91
C PRO A 45 -13.62 -5.31 -4.80
N GLY A 46 -14.55 -5.40 -5.76
CA GLY A 46 -14.94 -4.27 -6.61
C GLY A 46 -13.99 -3.96 -7.77
N VAL A 47 -13.16 -4.92 -8.19
CA VAL A 47 -12.23 -4.77 -9.33
C VAL A 47 -12.73 -5.56 -10.53
N TYR A 48 -13.00 -4.85 -11.63
CA TYR A 48 -13.63 -5.42 -12.83
C TYR A 48 -12.90 -5.02 -14.11
N CYS A 49 -13.02 -5.88 -15.12
CA CYS A 49 -12.64 -5.61 -16.50
C CYS A 49 -13.83 -5.95 -17.41
N PHE A 50 -14.39 -4.93 -18.06
CA PHE A 50 -15.59 -5.03 -18.89
C PHE A 50 -15.29 -4.76 -20.36
N ASP A 51 -16.11 -5.33 -21.24
CA ASP A 51 -16.28 -4.78 -22.59
C ASP A 51 -16.98 -3.41 -22.47
N ALA A 52 -16.33 -2.37 -22.99
CA ALA A 52 -16.77 -1.00 -22.78
C ALA A 52 -18.10 -0.66 -23.48
N ALA A 53 -18.38 -1.28 -24.64
CA ALA A 53 -19.63 -1.07 -25.36
C ALA A 53 -20.81 -1.69 -24.60
N TRP A 54 -20.63 -2.92 -24.13
CA TRP A 54 -21.60 -3.63 -23.32
C TRP A 54 -21.86 -2.91 -21.99
N LEU A 55 -20.81 -2.46 -21.28
CA LEU A 55 -20.96 -1.71 -20.03
C LEU A 55 -21.85 -0.48 -20.21
N ARG A 56 -21.60 0.32 -21.25
CA ARG A 56 -22.40 1.52 -21.56
C ARG A 56 -23.86 1.19 -21.86
N ALA A 57 -24.13 0.08 -22.53
CA ALA A 57 -25.48 -0.37 -22.84
C ALA A 57 -26.18 -1.03 -21.63
N GLY A 58 -25.41 -1.60 -20.69
CA GLY A 58 -25.91 -2.29 -19.52
C GLY A 58 -26.28 -1.36 -18.36
N LEU A 59 -25.51 -0.30 -18.13
CA LEU A 59 -25.73 0.64 -17.02
C LEU A 59 -27.18 1.19 -16.94
N PRO A 60 -27.84 1.62 -18.04
CA PRO A 60 -29.22 2.11 -17.96
C PRO A 60 -30.26 1.04 -17.60
N LYS A 61 -29.89 -0.25 -17.64
CA LYS A 61 -30.78 -1.36 -17.31
C LYS A 61 -30.79 -1.70 -15.82
N ILE A 62 -29.88 -1.14 -15.04
CA ILE A 62 -29.80 -1.37 -13.59
C ILE A 62 -30.96 -0.65 -12.92
N THR A 63 -31.63 -1.35 -12.01
CA THR A 63 -32.72 -0.80 -11.19
C THR A 63 -32.20 -0.39 -9.82
N PRO A 64 -32.78 0.64 -9.18
CA PRO A 64 -32.37 1.02 -7.85
C PRO A 64 -32.70 -0.06 -6.83
N SER A 65 -31.84 -0.21 -5.83
CA SER A 65 -32.05 -1.06 -4.65
C SER A 65 -33.13 -0.48 -3.72
N ALA A 66 -33.43 -1.18 -2.63
CA ALA A 66 -34.37 -0.70 -1.62
C ALA A 66 -33.94 0.62 -0.96
N SER A 67 -32.63 0.94 -0.96
CA SER A 67 -32.08 2.22 -0.49
C SER A 67 -32.08 3.32 -1.56
N GLY A 68 -32.46 3.00 -2.81
CA GLY A 68 -32.43 3.91 -3.94
C GLY A 68 -31.09 3.96 -4.69
N GLU A 69 -30.13 3.11 -4.33
CA GLU A 69 -28.80 3.07 -4.94
C GLU A 69 -28.77 2.17 -6.18
N TYR A 70 -27.94 2.50 -7.17
CA TYR A 70 -27.73 1.66 -8.35
C TYR A 70 -26.44 0.87 -8.18
N TYR A 71 -26.55 -0.45 -8.04
CA TYR A 71 -25.39 -1.29 -7.76
C TYR A 71 -24.69 -1.72 -9.06
N LEU A 72 -23.41 -1.37 -9.19
CA LEU A 72 -22.58 -1.83 -10.31
C LEU A 72 -22.50 -3.37 -10.36
N THR A 73 -22.63 -4.02 -9.21
CA THR A 73 -22.61 -5.47 -9.04
C THR A 73 -23.77 -6.18 -9.74
N ASP A 74 -24.91 -5.51 -9.95
CA ASP A 74 -26.05 -6.06 -10.69
C ASP A 74 -25.72 -6.37 -12.16
N LEU A 75 -24.70 -5.71 -12.72
CA LEU A 75 -24.21 -6.02 -14.05
C LEU A 75 -23.72 -7.47 -14.18
N VAL A 76 -23.27 -8.11 -13.09
CA VAL A 76 -22.86 -9.52 -13.12
C VAL A 76 -24.06 -10.42 -13.39
N ALA A 77 -25.17 -10.21 -12.66
CA ALA A 77 -26.39 -10.97 -12.89
C ALA A 77 -26.97 -10.70 -14.28
N LEU A 78 -26.91 -9.45 -14.74
CA LEU A 78 -27.31 -9.06 -16.10
C LEU A 78 -26.46 -9.75 -17.18
N ALA A 79 -25.13 -9.80 -17.01
CA ALA A 79 -24.25 -10.49 -17.95
C ALA A 79 -24.59 -11.98 -18.04
N VAL A 80 -24.82 -12.62 -16.88
CA VAL A 80 -25.19 -14.03 -16.79
C VAL A 80 -26.54 -14.29 -17.48
N SER A 81 -27.54 -13.42 -17.28
CA SER A 81 -28.86 -13.57 -17.90
C SER A 81 -28.84 -13.35 -19.42
N GLU A 82 -27.93 -12.53 -19.92
CA GLU A 82 -27.65 -12.35 -21.36
C GLU A 82 -26.78 -13.49 -21.95
N GLY A 83 -26.44 -14.52 -21.16
CA GLY A 83 -25.64 -15.67 -21.61
C GLY A 83 -24.15 -15.35 -21.82
N ARG A 84 -23.67 -14.22 -21.28
CA ARG A 84 -22.26 -13.85 -21.38
C ARG A 84 -21.42 -14.61 -20.35
N THR A 85 -20.17 -14.87 -20.70
CA THR A 85 -19.20 -15.48 -19.79
C THR A 85 -18.63 -14.45 -18.83
N VAL A 86 -18.79 -14.69 -17.52
CA VAL A 86 -18.14 -13.89 -16.46
C VAL A 86 -17.01 -14.71 -15.85
N VAL A 87 -15.77 -14.30 -16.12
CA VAL A 87 -14.56 -14.92 -15.58
C VAL A 87 -14.19 -14.29 -14.24
N THR A 88 -13.91 -15.10 -13.23
CA THR A 88 -13.40 -14.65 -11.92
C THR A 88 -11.93 -15.05 -11.75
N VAL A 89 -11.15 -14.19 -11.09
CA VAL A 89 -9.74 -14.44 -10.74
C VAL A 89 -9.56 -14.15 -9.26
N GLN A 90 -9.13 -15.15 -8.49
CA GLN A 90 -8.90 -14.95 -7.06
C GLN A 90 -7.61 -14.15 -6.83
N ALA A 91 -7.68 -13.09 -6.03
CA ALA A 91 -6.56 -12.26 -5.65
C ALA A 91 -6.11 -12.51 -4.19
N PRO A 92 -4.83 -12.23 -3.85
CA PRO A 92 -4.40 -12.17 -2.46
C PRO A 92 -5.12 -11.07 -1.70
N VAL A 93 -5.47 -11.32 -0.43
CA VAL A 93 -6.22 -10.35 0.41
C VAL A 93 -5.55 -8.98 0.44
N GLU A 94 -4.23 -8.95 0.62
CA GLU A 94 -3.46 -7.71 0.75
C GLU A 94 -3.37 -6.86 -0.52
N GLU A 95 -3.78 -7.37 -1.68
CA GLU A 95 -3.79 -6.62 -2.94
C GLU A 95 -5.13 -5.96 -3.25
N VAL A 96 -6.20 -6.41 -2.58
CA VAL A 96 -7.57 -6.02 -2.89
C VAL A 96 -8.36 -5.57 -1.66
N ASP A 97 -7.67 -5.37 -0.54
CA ASP A 97 -8.32 -4.89 0.68
C ASP A 97 -8.70 -3.42 0.56
N GLY A 98 -9.92 -3.10 0.98
CA GLY A 98 -10.46 -1.75 0.95
C GLY A 98 -10.12 -0.99 2.22
N VAL A 99 -9.96 0.34 2.12
CA VAL A 99 -9.70 1.20 3.27
C VAL A 99 -10.93 2.08 3.55
N ASN A 100 -11.76 1.66 4.50
CA ASN A 100 -12.95 2.40 4.94
C ASN A 100 -12.78 3.02 6.33
N THR A 101 -11.79 2.54 7.11
CA THR A 101 -11.53 2.99 8.47
C THR A 101 -10.04 3.29 8.68
N ARG A 102 -9.71 4.05 9.73
CA ARG A 102 -8.31 4.31 10.10
C ARG A 102 -7.55 3.06 10.54
N VAL A 103 -8.26 2.04 11.05
CA VAL A 103 -7.66 0.74 11.39
C VAL A 103 -7.19 0.05 10.11
N GLN A 104 -8.06 -0.05 9.10
CA GLN A 104 -7.69 -0.60 7.79
C GLN A 104 -6.59 0.20 7.09
N LEU A 105 -6.57 1.53 7.25
CA LEU A 105 -5.48 2.36 6.72
C LEU A 105 -4.13 1.98 7.34
N ALA A 106 -4.10 1.76 8.66
CA ALA A 106 -2.88 1.34 9.35
C ALA A 106 -2.42 -0.06 8.92
N GLU A 107 -3.37 -0.99 8.70
CA GLU A 107 -3.10 -2.33 8.18
C GLU A 107 -2.52 -2.28 6.76
N ALA A 108 -3.14 -1.53 5.84
CA ALA A 108 -2.64 -1.34 4.49
C ALA A 108 -1.26 -0.68 4.45
N ALA A 109 -1.04 0.34 5.28
CA ALA A 109 0.25 1.00 5.42
C ALA A 109 1.34 0.05 5.96
N ALA A 110 0.99 -0.89 6.84
CA ALA A 110 1.93 -1.89 7.34
C ALA A 110 2.37 -2.87 6.25
N VAL A 111 1.46 -3.28 5.36
CA VAL A 111 1.80 -4.11 4.18
C VAL A 111 2.75 -3.37 3.26
N LEU A 112 2.45 -2.11 2.91
CA LEU A 112 3.31 -1.30 2.05
C LEU A 112 4.68 -1.06 2.68
N ARG A 113 4.72 -0.71 3.97
CA ARG A 113 5.98 -0.54 4.71
C ARG A 113 6.82 -1.81 4.62
N ARG A 114 6.26 -2.99 4.88
CA ARG A 114 6.98 -4.26 4.77
C ARG A 114 7.60 -4.44 3.38
N ARG A 115 6.84 -4.20 2.32
CA ARG A 115 7.31 -4.32 0.92
C ARG A 115 8.45 -3.34 0.60
N ILE A 116 8.34 -2.08 1.04
CA ILE A 116 9.37 -1.06 0.83
C ILE A 116 10.67 -1.45 1.55
N LEU A 117 10.58 -1.82 2.83
CA LEU A 117 11.75 -2.22 3.62
C LEU A 117 12.41 -3.48 3.04
N GLU A 118 11.60 -4.47 2.63
CA GLU A 118 12.10 -5.68 1.97
C GLU A 118 12.86 -5.37 0.68
N ARG A 119 12.34 -4.46 -0.16
CA ARG A 119 13.03 -4.00 -1.37
C ARG A 119 14.41 -3.41 -1.07
N HIS A 120 14.53 -2.57 -0.03
CA HIS A 120 15.83 -2.01 0.38
C HIS A 120 16.77 -3.08 0.94
N MET A 121 16.26 -4.00 1.76
CA MET A 121 17.08 -5.08 2.33
C MET A 121 17.61 -6.02 1.23
N LEU A 122 16.78 -6.39 0.26
CA LEU A 122 17.20 -7.18 -0.91
C LEU A 122 18.19 -6.44 -1.80
N ALA A 123 18.19 -5.10 -1.79
CA ALA A 123 19.15 -4.26 -2.49
C ALA A 123 20.47 -4.03 -1.71
N GLY A 124 20.66 -4.68 -0.55
CA GLY A 124 21.90 -4.62 0.23
C GLY A 124 21.94 -3.56 1.32
N VAL A 125 20.78 -3.02 1.74
CA VAL A 125 20.68 -2.12 2.90
C VAL A 125 20.43 -2.92 4.17
N THR A 126 21.17 -2.64 5.25
CA THR A 126 20.92 -3.24 6.55
C THR A 126 19.89 -2.41 7.31
N ILE A 127 18.71 -2.97 7.60
CA ILE A 127 17.69 -2.34 8.46
C ILE A 127 17.61 -3.16 9.76
N ILE A 128 18.10 -2.59 10.86
CA ILE A 128 18.26 -3.33 12.13
C ILE A 128 16.91 -3.73 12.73
N ASP A 129 15.93 -2.82 12.70
CA ASP A 129 14.58 -3.10 13.18
C ASP A 129 13.54 -2.57 12.18
N PRO A 130 13.05 -3.44 11.28
CA PRO A 130 12.01 -3.07 10.32
C PRO A 130 10.67 -2.68 10.98
N ALA A 131 10.39 -3.11 12.22
CA ALA A 131 9.13 -2.81 12.87
C ALA A 131 9.02 -1.33 13.30
N THR A 132 10.17 -0.67 13.51
CA THR A 132 10.25 0.73 13.97
C THR A 132 10.86 1.68 12.94
N THR A 133 11.16 1.20 11.73
CA THR A 133 11.76 2.00 10.65
C THR A 133 10.71 2.35 9.60
N TYR A 134 10.64 3.62 9.22
CA TYR A 134 9.69 4.15 8.24
C TYR A 134 10.44 4.78 7.08
N ILE A 135 10.16 4.31 5.87
CA ILE A 135 10.81 4.75 4.64
C ILE A 135 9.71 4.96 3.60
N ASP A 136 9.61 6.16 3.03
CA ASP A 136 8.70 6.44 1.92
C ASP A 136 9.16 5.72 0.64
N ASP A 137 8.23 5.32 -0.22
CA ASP A 137 8.52 4.55 -1.45
C ASP A 137 9.48 5.28 -2.42
N THR A 138 9.55 6.60 -2.34
CA THR A 138 10.41 7.46 -3.17
C THR A 138 11.85 7.57 -2.69
N VAL A 139 12.16 7.09 -1.48
CA VAL A 139 13.50 7.19 -0.90
C VAL A 139 14.44 6.21 -1.58
N CYS A 140 15.66 6.67 -1.87
CA CYS A 140 16.74 5.85 -2.41
C CYS A 140 17.85 5.71 -1.37
N ILE A 141 18.38 4.49 -1.22
CA ILE A 141 19.42 4.16 -0.23
C ILE A 141 20.46 3.28 -0.91
N GLY A 142 21.72 3.70 -0.88
CA GLY A 142 22.85 2.96 -1.43
C GLY A 142 23.19 1.71 -0.62
N GLN A 143 23.88 0.78 -1.28
CA GLN A 143 24.31 -0.50 -0.71
C GLN A 143 25.19 -0.30 0.54
N ASP A 144 25.17 -1.29 1.45
CA ASP A 144 25.96 -1.34 2.69
C ASP A 144 25.63 -0.22 3.70
N THR A 145 24.62 0.60 3.42
CA THR A 145 24.06 1.54 4.39
C THR A 145 23.33 0.80 5.49
N THR A 146 23.54 1.23 6.74
CA THR A 146 22.86 0.70 7.92
C THR A 146 21.86 1.72 8.48
N ILE A 147 20.60 1.32 8.59
CA ILE A 147 19.52 2.07 9.23
C ILE A 147 19.25 1.47 10.61
N LEU A 148 19.44 2.28 11.65
CA LEU A 148 19.20 1.92 13.04
C LEU A 148 17.71 2.14 13.42
N PRO A 149 17.23 1.57 14.55
CA PRO A 149 15.82 1.63 14.93
C PRO A 149 15.27 3.06 15.07
N GLY A 150 13.96 3.20 14.83
CA GLY A 150 13.22 4.44 15.02
C GLY A 150 13.46 5.53 13.97
N CYS A 151 14.09 5.21 12.83
CA CYS A 151 14.35 6.20 11.78
C CYS A 151 13.14 6.43 10.88
N LEU A 152 13.00 7.67 10.41
CA LEU A 152 11.99 8.13 9.47
C LEU A 152 12.65 8.81 8.29
N LEU A 153 12.60 8.19 7.11
CA LEU A 153 13.14 8.72 5.86
C LEU A 153 11.99 9.02 4.91
N GLN A 154 11.87 10.26 4.46
CA GLN A 154 10.67 10.74 3.78
C GLN A 154 10.96 11.57 2.51
N GLY A 155 9.95 11.66 1.66
CA GLY A 155 9.97 12.51 0.46
C GLY A 155 11.04 12.08 -0.53
N ALA A 156 11.75 13.05 -1.11
CA ALA A 156 12.79 12.83 -2.11
C ALA A 156 14.19 12.55 -1.49
N THR A 157 14.24 11.95 -0.29
CA THR A 157 15.49 11.67 0.40
C THR A 157 16.35 10.66 -0.39
N ILE A 158 17.63 10.97 -0.54
CA ILE A 158 18.64 10.11 -1.16
C ILE A 158 19.78 9.92 -0.16
N VAL A 159 20.09 8.67 0.14
CA VAL A 159 21.22 8.27 0.99
C VAL A 159 22.20 7.46 0.15
N GLY A 160 23.47 7.84 0.16
CA GLY A 160 24.56 7.14 -0.51
C GLY A 160 24.85 5.75 0.08
N ALA A 161 25.95 5.15 -0.37
CA ALA A 161 26.44 3.86 0.08
C ALA A 161 27.25 3.96 1.39
N GLY A 162 27.26 2.88 2.18
CA GLY A 162 28.06 2.78 3.40
C GLY A 162 27.73 3.80 4.49
N CYS A 163 26.54 4.41 4.45
CA CYS A 163 26.09 5.37 5.45
C CYS A 163 25.65 4.67 6.74
N ARG A 164 25.64 5.40 7.86
CA ARG A 164 25.07 4.91 9.12
C ARG A 164 24.07 5.92 9.66
N ILE A 165 22.79 5.58 9.56
CA ILE A 165 21.67 6.46 9.90
C ILE A 165 21.00 5.98 11.18
N GLY A 166 20.79 6.90 12.11
CA GLY A 166 20.08 6.69 13.34
C GLY A 166 20.94 6.45 14.59
N PRO A 167 20.30 5.98 15.68
CA PRO A 167 18.85 5.72 15.79
C PRO A 167 18.04 7.02 15.82
N ASN A 168 16.71 6.89 15.76
CA ASN A 168 15.73 7.97 15.96
C ASN A 168 16.03 9.26 15.17
N SER A 169 16.47 9.11 13.92
CA SER A 169 16.76 10.25 13.04
C SER A 169 15.64 10.44 12.04
N GLN A 170 15.31 11.71 11.78
CA GLN A 170 14.30 12.09 10.79
C GLN A 170 14.99 12.80 9.63
N ILE A 171 14.78 12.30 8.41
CA ILE A 171 15.41 12.83 7.21
C ILE A 171 14.32 13.05 6.16
N VAL A 172 14.13 14.30 5.76
CA VAL A 172 13.07 14.72 4.83
C VAL A 172 13.68 15.52 3.71
N ASP A 173 13.47 15.07 2.47
CA ASP A 173 13.95 15.72 1.24
C ASP A 173 15.46 16.06 1.26
N ALA A 174 16.29 15.24 1.90
CA ALA A 174 17.71 15.50 2.06
C ALA A 174 18.58 14.62 1.15
N GLN A 175 19.79 15.10 0.83
CA GLN A 175 20.77 14.38 0.03
C GLN A 175 22.02 14.11 0.87
N LEU A 176 22.30 12.84 1.12
CA LEU A 176 23.48 12.38 1.85
C LEU A 176 24.34 11.59 0.88
N ALA A 177 25.60 12.00 0.71
CA ALA A 177 26.59 11.26 -0.06
C ALA A 177 27.07 10.01 0.71
N ASP A 178 28.06 9.31 0.15
CA ASP A 178 28.57 8.06 0.72
C ASP A 178 29.26 8.26 2.08
N GLY A 179 29.14 7.25 2.94
CA GLY A 179 29.82 7.22 4.24
C GLY A 179 29.33 8.25 5.25
N CYS A 180 28.21 8.95 5.01
CA CYS A 180 27.65 9.90 5.97
C CYS A 180 27.16 9.21 7.25
N ARG A 181 27.23 9.93 8.36
CA ARG A 181 26.73 9.47 9.66
C ARG A 181 25.73 10.45 10.25
N VAL A 182 24.55 9.95 10.61
CA VAL A 182 23.48 10.73 11.23
C VAL A 182 23.05 10.01 12.49
N VAL A 183 23.06 10.68 13.64
CA VAL A 183 22.67 10.07 14.93
C VAL A 183 21.71 10.99 15.66
N TYR A 184 20.55 10.50 16.12
CA TYR A 184 19.55 11.29 16.89
C TYR A 184 19.30 12.71 16.34
N SER A 185 19.24 12.88 15.01
CA SER A 185 19.25 14.21 14.38
C SER A 185 18.12 14.37 13.37
N VAL A 186 17.78 15.62 13.07
CA VAL A 186 16.74 16.00 12.11
C VAL A 186 17.37 16.72 10.92
N LEU A 187 17.06 16.26 9.71
CA LEU A 187 17.52 16.85 8.46
C LEU A 187 16.32 17.17 7.58
N GLU A 188 16.18 18.43 7.17
CA GLU A 188 15.08 18.91 6.34
C GLU A 188 15.63 19.68 5.15
N SER A 189 15.45 19.16 3.93
CA SER A 189 15.91 19.81 2.69
C SER A 189 17.39 20.25 2.76
N ALA A 190 18.24 19.37 3.27
CA ALA A 190 19.65 19.61 3.55
C ALA A 190 20.56 18.71 2.70
N ARG A 191 21.85 19.06 2.63
CA ARG A 191 22.87 18.28 1.94
C ARG A 191 24.03 17.92 2.87
N MET A 192 24.50 16.68 2.80
CA MET A 192 25.73 16.21 3.42
C MET A 192 26.62 15.59 2.35
N ASP A 193 27.84 16.10 2.21
CA ASP A 193 28.84 15.51 1.34
C ASP A 193 29.56 14.34 2.03
N GLN A 194 30.45 13.68 1.28
CA GLN A 194 31.05 12.40 1.63
C GLN A 194 31.66 12.41 3.04
N GLY A 195 31.36 11.38 3.83
CA GLY A 195 31.89 11.21 5.17
C GLY A 195 31.49 12.28 6.19
N ALA A 196 30.57 13.19 5.86
CA ALA A 196 30.09 14.18 6.82
C ALA A 196 29.29 13.50 7.95
N GLU A 197 29.36 14.09 9.14
CA GLU A 197 28.72 13.58 10.35
C GLU A 197 27.84 14.65 11.01
N ILE A 198 26.67 14.24 11.48
CA ILE A 198 25.83 15.05 12.35
C ILE A 198 25.32 14.27 13.57
N GLY A 199 25.37 14.94 14.72
CA GLY A 199 24.70 14.58 15.94
C GLY A 199 25.63 14.09 17.05
N PRO A 200 25.04 13.69 18.19
CA PRO A 200 23.59 13.58 18.42
C PRO A 200 22.88 14.92 18.62
N PHE A 201 21.58 14.97 18.30
CA PHE A 201 20.69 16.14 18.54
C PHE A 201 20.97 17.36 17.64
N GLY A 202 21.52 17.13 16.45
CA GLY A 202 21.69 18.16 15.44
C GLY A 202 20.42 18.40 14.63
N HIS A 203 20.26 19.63 14.12
CA HIS A 203 19.15 20.01 13.23
C HIS A 203 19.68 20.74 11.98
N LEU A 204 19.64 20.08 10.83
CA LEU A 204 19.88 20.73 9.53
C LEU A 204 18.57 21.21 8.95
N ARG A 205 18.45 22.53 8.84
CA ARG A 205 17.30 23.17 8.21
C ARG A 205 17.52 23.32 6.72
N LYS A 206 16.44 23.68 6.03
CA LYS A 206 16.42 23.91 4.58
C LYS A 206 17.62 24.75 4.11
N GLY A 207 18.35 24.21 3.15
CA GLY A 207 19.52 24.87 2.53
C GLY A 207 20.82 24.68 3.31
N ALA A 208 20.81 24.01 4.47
CA ALA A 208 22.04 23.64 5.15
C ALA A 208 22.85 22.65 4.31
N HIS A 209 24.17 22.85 4.29
CA HIS A 209 25.11 22.03 3.56
C HIS A 209 26.34 21.74 4.43
N LEU A 210 26.58 20.47 4.72
CA LEU A 210 27.81 20.01 5.36
C LEU A 210 28.76 19.53 4.26
N GLY A 211 29.92 20.17 4.19
CA GLY A 211 30.99 19.75 3.28
C GLY A 211 31.62 18.43 3.68
N GLU A 212 32.50 17.93 2.82
CA GLU A 212 33.20 16.66 3.00
C GLU A 212 33.90 16.56 4.36
N GLY A 213 33.66 15.46 5.09
CA GLY A 213 34.27 15.19 6.40
C GLY A 213 33.91 16.15 7.53
N VAL A 214 32.99 17.10 7.32
CA VAL A 214 32.55 18.03 8.37
C VAL A 214 31.83 17.27 9.46
N HIS A 215 32.14 17.59 10.72
CA HIS A 215 31.43 17.11 11.89
C HIS A 215 30.62 18.24 12.54
N MET A 216 29.31 18.05 12.66
CA MET A 216 28.41 18.91 13.41
C MET A 216 27.90 18.15 14.64
N GLY A 217 28.29 18.61 15.83
CA GLY A 217 27.81 18.07 17.10
C GLY A 217 26.33 18.29 17.34
#